data_AF-A0A0F9QU20-F1
#
_entry.id   AF-A0A0F9QU20-F1
#
_cell.length_a   1.000
_cell.length_b   1.000
_cell.length_c   1.000
_cell.angle_alpha   90.00
_cell.angle_beta   90.00
_cell.angle_gamma   90.00
#
_symmetry.space_group_name_H-M   'P 1'
#
loop_
_entity.id
_entity.type
_entity.pdbx_description
1 polymer ?
#
loop_
_entity_poly.entity_id
_entity_poly.type
_entity_poly.pdbx_seq_one_letter_code
_entity_poly.pdbx_strand_id
1 'polypeptide(L)'
;MSLFNTELKDRTLYYDGDTVVSPDRVIELIDKGLKQIYVTEETDDIRQYNRLTTSKKAIKTKTETRPPRFDWNIPESYKSLDVTEYVLDRLFNLCDELHDAQLYTRINRVEDELQLYEKLDLLPALQAIIYIINTLQEKNIVWGVGRGSSVSSYVLYLIGVHDVDSVLYNLDITDFLRQPDTK
;
A
#
# COMPACT_ATOMS: atom_id res chain seq x y z
N MET A 1 1.95 1.60 29.58
CA MET A 1 2.40 1.93 28.22
C MET A 1 2.16 3.42 28.01
N SER A 2 3.21 4.21 27.82
CA SER A 2 3.07 5.65 27.54
C SER A 2 2.29 5.82 26.24
N LEU A 3 1.17 6.56 26.31
CA LEU A 3 0.34 6.86 25.15
C LEU A 3 1.07 7.92 24.32
N PHE A 4 1.84 7.52 23.31
CA PHE A 4 2.39 8.47 22.35
C PHE A 4 1.22 9.13 21.61
N ASN A 5 1.00 10.39 21.93
CA ASN A 5 -0.06 11.21 21.37
C ASN A 5 0.49 12.57 20.93
N THR A 6 -0.29 13.25 20.11
CA THR A 6 -0.03 14.62 19.69
C THR A 6 -1.27 15.42 19.98
N GLU A 7 -1.12 16.43 20.83
CA GLU A 7 -2.18 17.40 21.12
C GLU A 7 -2.32 18.35 19.94
N LEU A 8 -3.49 18.35 19.31
CA LEU A 8 -3.89 19.32 18.30
C LEU A 8 -4.83 20.34 18.94
N LYS A 9 -5.08 21.45 18.24
CA LYS A 9 -5.95 22.53 18.74
C LYS A 9 -7.37 22.03 19.08
N ASP A 10 -7.84 20.99 18.40
CA ASP A 10 -9.21 20.52 18.46
C ASP A 10 -9.40 19.08 18.94
N ARG A 11 -8.32 18.32 19.07
CA ARG A 11 -8.36 16.90 19.37
C ARG A 11 -6.99 16.38 19.79
N THR A 12 -6.97 15.20 20.38
CA THR A 12 -5.74 14.45 20.64
C THR A 12 -5.62 13.33 19.62
N LEU A 13 -4.55 13.34 18.82
CA LEU A 13 -4.26 12.28 17.85
C LEU A 13 -3.30 11.26 18.46
N TYR A 14 -3.68 9.98 18.43
CA TYR A 14 -2.85 8.88 18.91
C TYR A 14 -2.09 8.24 17.75
N TYR A 15 -0.97 7.59 18.06
CA TYR A 15 -0.12 6.96 17.04
C TYR A 15 -0.83 5.86 16.22
N ASP A 16 -1.89 5.27 16.75
CA ASP A 16 -2.70 4.23 16.09
C ASP A 16 -3.79 4.81 15.16
N GLY A 17 -3.71 6.12 14.91
CA GLY A 17 -4.64 6.87 14.06
C GLY A 17 -5.94 7.26 14.76
N ASP A 18 -6.16 6.83 16.01
CA ASP A 18 -7.37 7.17 16.75
C ASP A 18 -7.36 8.63 17.20
N THR A 19 -8.53 9.24 17.15
CA THR A 19 -8.75 10.63 17.53
C THR A 19 -9.60 10.68 18.78
N VAL A 20 -9.12 11.34 19.83
CA VAL A 20 -9.88 11.62 21.07
C VAL A 20 -10.30 13.08 21.08
N VAL A 21 -11.55 13.35 21.43
CA VAL A 21 -12.16 14.68 21.39
C VAL A 21 -12.98 14.96 22.65
N SER A 22 -13.21 16.24 22.95
CA SER A 22 -14.21 16.61 23.96
C SER A 22 -15.62 16.23 23.46
N PRO A 23 -16.51 15.71 24.34
CA PRO A 23 -17.91 15.41 24.02
C PRO A 23 -18.64 16.51 23.24
N ASP A 24 -18.41 17.78 23.59
CA ASP A 24 -19.07 18.94 22.96
C ASP A 24 -18.74 19.11 21.47
N ARG A 25 -17.63 18.51 21.03
CA ARG A 25 -17.10 18.65 19.66
C ARG A 25 -17.32 17.43 18.80
N VAL A 26 -17.95 16.39 19.34
CA VAL A 26 -18.24 15.15 18.63
C VAL A 26 -19.03 15.43 17.34
N ILE A 27 -20.10 16.21 17.44
CA ILE A 27 -20.98 16.52 16.28
C ILE A 27 -20.20 17.29 15.21
N GLU A 28 -19.48 18.35 15.60
CA GLU A 28 -18.68 19.19 14.71
C GLU A 28 -17.66 18.35 13.90
N LEU A 29 -17.02 17.38 14.55
CA LEU A 29 -15.96 16.58 13.97
C LEU A 29 -16.49 15.40 13.14
N ILE A 30 -17.64 14.84 13.50
CA ILE A 30 -18.35 13.87 12.65
C ILE A 30 -18.78 14.52 11.34
N ASP A 31 -19.32 15.75 11.39
CA ASP A 31 -19.74 16.48 10.19
C ASP A 31 -18.56 16.80 9.25
N LYS A 32 -17.36 16.99 9.81
CA LYS A 32 -16.11 17.12 9.05
C LYS A 32 -15.61 15.80 8.43
N GLY A 33 -16.33 14.70 8.62
CA GLY A 33 -16.06 13.41 7.99
C GLY A 33 -15.17 12.45 8.80
N LEU A 34 -14.90 12.74 10.09
CA LEU A 34 -14.17 11.80 10.94
C LEU A 34 -15.07 10.60 11.29
N LYS A 35 -14.60 9.38 10.97
CA LYS A 35 -15.37 8.14 11.12
C LYS A 35 -15.07 7.37 12.41
N GLN A 36 -13.88 7.52 12.98
CA GLN A 36 -13.48 6.87 14.23
C GLN A 36 -13.08 7.93 15.25
N ILE A 37 -13.97 8.16 16.21
CA ILE A 37 -13.80 9.18 17.25
C ILE A 37 -14.01 8.51 18.61
N TYR A 38 -13.12 8.86 19.52
CA TYR A 38 -13.18 8.55 20.93
C TYR A 38 -13.41 9.83 21.72
N VAL A 39 -13.95 9.69 22.92
CA VAL A 39 -14.26 10.83 23.80
C VAL A 39 -13.39 10.82 25.03
N THR A 40 -13.11 11.99 25.58
CA THR A 40 -12.37 12.14 26.86
C THR A 40 -13.17 11.57 28.03
N GLU A 41 -14.50 11.71 28.00
CA GLU A 41 -15.41 11.23 29.02
C GLU A 41 -16.75 10.78 28.40
N GLU A 42 -17.45 9.90 29.11
CA GLU A 42 -18.77 9.42 28.69
C GLU A 42 -19.86 10.28 29.34
N THR A 43 -20.45 11.19 28.56
CA THR A 43 -21.58 12.04 28.98
C THR A 43 -22.92 11.34 28.72
N ASP A 44 -24.00 11.87 29.31
CA ASP A 44 -25.35 11.35 29.10
C ASP A 44 -25.78 11.40 27.63
N ASP A 45 -25.37 12.42 26.89
CA ASP A 45 -25.62 12.55 25.45
C ASP A 45 -24.96 11.42 24.66
N ILE A 46 -23.72 11.06 25.02
CA ILE A 46 -22.99 9.94 24.40
C ILE A 46 -23.67 8.62 24.72
N ARG A 47 -24.14 8.44 25.97
CA ARG A 47 -24.92 7.25 26.36
C ARG A 47 -26.21 7.14 25.58
N GLN A 48 -26.92 8.25 25.41
CA GLN A 48 -28.15 8.31 24.64
C GLN A 48 -27.90 7.99 23.17
N TYR A 49 -26.86 8.58 22.56
CA TYR A 49 -26.44 8.25 21.20
C TYR A 49 -26.11 6.76 21.05
N ASN A 50 -25.35 6.19 21.99
CA ASN A 50 -24.93 4.80 21.97
C ASN A 50 -26.12 3.81 22.07
N ARG A 51 -27.22 4.19 22.72
CA ARG A 51 -28.46 3.39 22.75
C ARG A 51 -29.17 3.32 21.40
N LEU A 52 -29.03 4.36 20.58
CA LEU A 52 -29.71 4.49 19.29
C LEU A 52 -28.86 3.97 18.12
N THR A 53 -27.61 3.57 18.37
CA THR A 53 -26.65 3.18 17.34
C THR A 53 -26.26 1.70 17.43
N THR A 54 -25.70 1.18 16.35
CA THR A 54 -25.14 -0.19 16.34
C THR A 54 -23.84 -0.21 17.12
N SER A 55 -23.49 -1.34 17.76
CA SER A 55 -22.25 -1.50 18.53
C SER A 55 -20.97 -1.11 17.78
N LYS A 56 -20.98 -1.18 16.43
CA LYS A 56 -19.87 -0.76 15.55
C LYS A 56 -19.69 0.77 15.46
N LYS A 57 -20.74 1.55 15.69
CA LYS A 57 -20.75 3.02 15.61
C LYS A 57 -20.83 3.70 16.99
N ALA A 58 -20.80 2.90 18.05
CA ALA A 58 -20.82 3.41 19.41
C ALA A 58 -19.55 4.19 19.72
N ILE A 59 -19.71 5.38 20.29
CA ILE A 59 -18.60 6.26 20.69
C ILE A 59 -18.16 5.82 22.09
N LYS A 60 -16.86 5.64 22.28
CA LYS A 60 -16.29 5.10 23.52
C LYS A 60 -15.14 5.98 23.99
N THR A 61 -14.81 5.86 25.27
CA THR A 61 -13.56 6.38 25.81
C THR A 61 -12.40 5.50 25.36
N LYS A 62 -11.26 6.11 25.06
CA LYS A 62 -10.07 5.37 24.65
C LYS A 62 -9.36 4.79 25.88
N THR A 63 -9.33 3.47 25.99
CA THR A 63 -8.68 2.76 27.10
C THR A 63 -7.27 2.29 26.76
N GLU A 64 -7.01 1.99 25.49
CA GLU A 64 -5.75 1.45 25.00
C GLU A 64 -5.39 1.95 23.60
N THR A 65 -4.13 1.80 23.23
CA THR A 65 -3.65 2.06 21.88
C THR A 65 -3.37 0.76 21.16
N ARG A 66 -3.83 0.65 19.92
CA ARG A 66 -3.63 -0.55 19.10
C ARG A 66 -2.20 -0.56 18.56
N PRO A 67 -1.47 -1.68 18.64
CA PRO A 67 -0.17 -1.77 18.01
C PRO A 67 -0.30 -1.59 16.48
N PRO A 68 0.73 -1.04 15.81
CA PRO A 68 0.75 -0.97 14.36
C PRO A 68 0.69 -2.39 13.78
N ARG A 69 -0.10 -2.55 12.71
CA ARG A 69 -0.15 -3.79 11.93
C ARG A 69 0.69 -3.61 10.69
N PHE A 70 1.59 -4.55 10.44
CA PHE A 70 2.47 -4.57 9.27
C PHE A 70 1.96 -5.51 8.17
N ASP A 71 0.82 -6.16 8.40
CA ASP A 71 0.20 -7.05 7.43
C ASP A 71 -0.28 -6.26 6.20
N TRP A 72 -0.01 -6.81 5.02
CA TRP A 72 -0.50 -6.25 3.77
C TRP A 72 -2.02 -6.41 3.67
N ASN A 73 -2.72 -5.27 3.57
CA ASN A 73 -4.18 -5.22 3.43
C ASN A 73 -4.61 -5.47 1.97
N ILE A 74 -4.34 -6.67 1.47
CA ILE A 74 -4.70 -7.14 0.13
C ILE A 74 -5.46 -8.48 0.21
N PRO A 75 -6.26 -8.86 -0.82
CA PRO A 75 -6.97 -10.13 -0.82
C PRO A 75 -6.01 -11.33 -0.75
N GLU A 76 -6.46 -12.43 -0.14
CA GLU A 76 -5.62 -13.61 0.09
C GLU A 76 -5.09 -14.22 -1.21
N SER A 77 -5.89 -14.17 -2.28
CA SER A 77 -5.47 -14.63 -3.63
C SER A 77 -4.23 -13.92 -4.15
N TYR A 78 -4.00 -12.66 -3.76
CA TYR A 78 -2.82 -11.88 -4.14
C TYR A 78 -1.65 -12.10 -3.18
N LYS A 79 -1.89 -12.45 -1.91
CA LYS A 79 -0.81 -12.80 -0.96
C LYS A 79 -0.15 -14.13 -1.31
N SER A 80 -0.91 -15.06 -1.87
CA SER A 80 -0.40 -16.35 -2.35
C SER A 80 -0.03 -16.35 -3.83
N LEU A 81 -0.02 -15.18 -4.49
CA LEU A 81 0.31 -15.07 -5.91
C LEU A 81 1.80 -15.32 -6.13
N ASP A 82 2.12 -16.21 -7.06
CA ASP A 82 3.48 -16.41 -7.55
C ASP A 82 3.84 -15.23 -8.48
N VAL A 83 4.70 -14.35 -7.96
CA VAL A 83 5.14 -13.14 -8.67
C VAL A 83 5.97 -13.49 -9.90
N THR A 84 6.78 -14.55 -9.81
CA THR A 84 7.65 -14.98 -10.90
C THR A 84 6.81 -15.49 -12.07
N GLU A 85 5.86 -16.37 -11.80
CA GLU A 85 4.94 -16.88 -12.82
C GLU A 85 4.14 -15.73 -13.47
N TYR A 86 3.61 -14.81 -12.66
CA TYR A 86 2.86 -13.65 -13.15
C TYR A 86 3.68 -12.76 -14.09
N VAL A 87 4.93 -12.46 -13.73
CA VAL A 87 5.80 -11.58 -14.53
C VAL A 87 6.24 -12.27 -15.82
N LEU A 88 6.53 -13.58 -15.77
CA LEU A 88 6.88 -14.36 -16.96
C LEU A 88 5.71 -14.45 -17.94
N ASP A 89 4.48 -14.67 -17.46
CA ASP A 89 3.29 -14.63 -18.30
C ASP A 89 3.15 -13.27 -19.01
N ARG A 90 3.32 -12.16 -18.28
CA ARG A 90 3.32 -10.80 -18.87
C ARG A 90 4.43 -10.61 -19.91
N LEU A 91 5.62 -11.16 -19.66
CA LEU A 91 6.73 -11.11 -20.59
C LEU A 91 6.38 -11.83 -21.91
N PHE A 92 5.89 -13.07 -21.83
CA PHE A 92 5.55 -13.85 -23.02
C PHE A 92 4.45 -13.18 -23.84
N ASN A 93 3.39 -12.70 -23.18
CA ASN A 93 2.30 -11.96 -23.85
C ASN A 93 2.78 -10.69 -24.58
N LEU A 94 3.83 -10.02 -24.09
CA LEU A 94 4.41 -8.85 -24.73
C LEU A 94 5.36 -9.21 -25.89
N CYS A 95 5.96 -10.40 -25.85
CA CYS A 95 7.10 -10.77 -26.69
C CYS A 95 6.76 -11.74 -27.84
N ASP A 96 5.48 -11.98 -28.12
CA ASP A 96 5.03 -12.87 -29.22
C ASP A 96 5.62 -12.50 -30.59
N GLU A 97 6.12 -11.27 -30.77
CA GLU A 97 6.73 -10.76 -32.02
C GLU A 97 8.25 -10.48 -31.92
N LEU A 98 8.91 -10.81 -30.80
CA LEU A 98 10.34 -10.52 -30.61
C LEU A 98 11.25 -11.61 -31.19
N HIS A 99 12.44 -11.19 -31.64
CA HIS A 99 13.48 -12.13 -32.06
C HIS A 99 14.12 -12.82 -30.84
N ASP A 100 14.54 -14.08 -30.99
CA ASP A 100 15.08 -14.93 -29.92
C ASP A 100 16.15 -14.24 -29.04
N ALA A 101 17.04 -13.46 -29.65
CA ALA A 101 18.10 -12.75 -28.93
C ALA A 101 17.57 -11.66 -27.99
N GLN A 102 16.53 -10.91 -28.40
CA GLN A 102 15.92 -9.87 -27.57
C GLN A 102 15.08 -10.48 -26.44
N LEU A 103 14.41 -11.59 -26.73
CA LEU A 103 13.67 -12.34 -25.73
C LEU A 103 14.61 -12.84 -24.62
N TYR A 104 15.76 -13.42 -24.99
CA TYR A 104 16.75 -13.91 -24.02
C TYR A 104 17.28 -12.79 -23.10
N THR A 105 17.60 -11.62 -23.66
CA THR A 105 18.03 -10.46 -22.85
C THR A 105 16.97 -10.03 -21.84
N ARG A 106 15.70 -10.02 -22.24
CA ARG A 106 14.58 -9.64 -21.36
C ARG A 106 14.32 -10.67 -20.28
N ILE A 107 14.41 -11.96 -20.60
CA ILE A 107 14.30 -13.06 -19.63
C ILE A 107 15.38 -12.92 -18.55
N ASN A 108 16.65 -12.77 -18.96
CA ASN A 108 17.74 -12.60 -18.00
C ASN A 108 17.54 -11.36 -17.12
N ARG A 109 17.05 -10.25 -17.71
CA ARG A 109 16.75 -9.04 -16.93
C ARG A 109 15.65 -9.30 -15.90
N VAL A 110 14.58 -10.00 -16.25
CA VAL A 110 13.52 -10.36 -15.31
C VAL A 110 14.07 -11.22 -14.17
N GLU A 111 14.91 -12.22 -14.50
CA GLU A 111 15.54 -13.08 -13.50
C GLU A 111 16.41 -12.27 -12.52
N ASP A 112 17.29 -11.41 -13.03
CA ASP A 112 18.16 -10.56 -12.21
C ASP A 112 17.37 -9.64 -11.27
N GLU A 113 16.30 -9.01 -11.77
CA GLU A 113 15.46 -8.13 -10.97
C GLU A 113 14.67 -8.90 -9.91
N LEU A 114 14.07 -10.05 -10.26
CA LEU A 114 13.32 -10.88 -9.30
C LEU A 114 14.22 -11.41 -8.18
N GLN A 115 15.45 -11.82 -8.49
CA GLN A 115 16.45 -12.20 -7.47
C GLN A 115 16.78 -11.03 -6.54
N LEU A 116 16.83 -9.80 -7.06
CA LEU A 116 17.07 -8.60 -6.25
C LEU A 116 15.87 -8.29 -5.34
N TYR A 117 14.65 -8.39 -5.84
CA TYR A 117 13.43 -8.25 -5.03
C TYR A 117 13.35 -9.30 -3.93
N GLU A 118 13.70 -10.54 -4.21
CA GLU A 118 13.75 -11.62 -3.22
C GLU A 118 14.82 -11.36 -2.15
N LYS A 119 16.03 -10.97 -2.54
CA LYS A 119 17.10 -10.61 -1.59
C LYS A 119 16.74 -9.46 -0.65
N LEU A 120 15.88 -8.53 -1.10
CA LEU A 120 15.44 -7.37 -0.33
C LEU A 120 14.13 -7.62 0.44
N ASP A 121 13.57 -8.83 0.39
CA ASP A 121 12.27 -9.19 1.00
C ASP A 121 11.11 -8.29 0.50
N LEU A 122 11.14 -7.96 -0.80
CA LEU A 122 10.19 -7.06 -1.45
C LEU A 122 9.13 -7.77 -2.30
N LEU A 123 9.10 -9.11 -2.31
CA LEU A 123 8.05 -9.88 -2.99
C LEU A 123 6.63 -9.51 -2.49
N PRO A 124 6.39 -9.34 -1.18
CA PRO A 124 5.07 -8.89 -0.70
C PRO A 124 4.68 -7.50 -1.23
N ALA A 125 5.66 -6.62 -1.45
CA ALA A 125 5.41 -5.32 -2.04
C ALA A 125 5.02 -5.44 -3.52
N LEU A 126 5.65 -6.35 -4.29
CA LEU A 126 5.25 -6.65 -5.67
C LEU A 126 3.83 -7.21 -5.74
N GLN A 127 3.45 -8.14 -4.86
CA GLN A 127 2.09 -8.65 -4.77
C GLN A 127 1.05 -7.54 -4.54
N ALA A 128 1.37 -6.59 -3.65
CA ALA A 128 0.52 -5.43 -3.40
C ALA A 128 0.42 -4.51 -4.62
N ILE A 129 1.53 -4.29 -5.34
CA ILE A 129 1.55 -3.49 -6.57
C ILE A 129 0.69 -4.16 -7.65
N ILE A 130 0.86 -5.47 -7.87
CA ILE A 130 0.05 -6.25 -8.82
C ILE A 130 -1.44 -6.12 -8.49
N TYR A 131 -1.82 -6.25 -7.22
CA TYR A 131 -3.21 -6.05 -6.79
C TYR A 131 -3.73 -4.65 -7.11
N ILE A 132 -2.93 -3.61 -6.84
CA ILE A 132 -3.32 -2.22 -7.13
C ILE A 132 -3.53 -2.04 -8.63
N ILE A 133 -2.58 -2.44 -9.46
CA ILE A 133 -2.66 -2.26 -10.91
C ILE A 133 -3.84 -3.04 -11.49
N ASN A 134 -4.03 -4.31 -11.12
CA ASN A 134 -5.16 -5.10 -11.58
C ASN A 134 -6.49 -4.47 -11.17
N THR A 135 -6.61 -3.98 -9.93
CA THR A 135 -7.81 -3.31 -9.44
C THR A 135 -8.13 -2.05 -10.24
N LEU A 136 -7.10 -1.28 -10.61
CA LEU A 136 -7.27 -0.06 -11.41
C LEU A 136 -7.68 -0.41 -12.85
N GLN A 137 -7.06 -1.43 -13.46
CA GLN A 137 -7.42 -1.96 -14.79
C GLN A 137 -8.86 -2.44 -14.83
N GLU A 138 -9.26 -3.31 -13.90
CA GLU A 138 -10.63 -3.85 -13.79
C GLU A 138 -11.68 -2.75 -13.66
N LYS A 139 -11.33 -1.64 -12.97
CA LYS A 139 -12.21 -0.49 -12.78
C LYS A 139 -12.11 0.56 -13.89
N ASN A 140 -11.28 0.34 -14.91
CA ASN A 140 -10.98 1.31 -15.96
C ASN A 140 -10.53 2.68 -15.41
N ILE A 141 -9.76 2.66 -14.33
CA ILE A 141 -9.18 3.87 -13.72
C ILE A 141 -7.79 4.06 -14.30
N VAL A 142 -7.52 5.22 -14.89
CA VAL A 142 -6.19 5.59 -15.40
C VAL A 142 -5.31 6.06 -14.23
N TRP A 143 -4.05 5.61 -14.19
CA TRP A 143 -3.01 6.14 -13.31
C TRP A 143 -1.92 6.82 -14.14
N GLY A 144 -1.09 7.62 -13.48
CA GLY A 144 0.00 8.31 -14.16
C GLY A 144 1.03 7.34 -14.74
N VAL A 145 1.70 7.76 -15.82
CA VAL A 145 2.65 7.00 -16.66
C VAL A 145 3.91 6.42 -15.97
N GLY A 146 4.01 6.54 -14.64
CA GLY A 146 5.23 6.25 -13.88
C GLY A 146 6.23 7.40 -13.88
N ARG A 147 6.93 7.59 -12.74
CA ARG A 147 7.92 8.68 -12.56
C ARG A 147 8.93 8.31 -11.50
N GLY A 148 10.15 8.85 -11.65
CA GLY A 148 11.26 8.60 -10.72
C GLY A 148 12.08 7.37 -11.10
N SER A 149 12.88 6.89 -10.16
CA SER A 149 13.80 5.77 -10.40
C SER A 149 13.11 4.43 -10.66
N SER A 150 11.83 4.26 -10.26
CA SER A 150 11.07 3.02 -10.51
C SER A 150 11.02 2.62 -11.98
N VAL A 151 11.16 3.59 -12.88
CA VAL A 151 11.22 3.41 -14.34
C VAL A 151 12.39 2.52 -14.77
N SER A 152 13.43 2.34 -13.96
CA SER A 152 14.53 1.43 -14.27
C SER A 152 14.19 -0.05 -14.02
N SER A 153 13.05 -0.37 -13.40
CA SER A 153 12.60 -1.74 -13.22
C SER A 153 11.79 -2.26 -14.40
N TYR A 154 12.33 -3.28 -15.04
CA TYR A 154 11.64 -4.03 -16.07
C TYR A 154 10.49 -4.87 -15.53
N VAL A 155 10.60 -5.38 -14.29
CA VAL A 155 9.50 -6.09 -13.62
C VAL A 155 8.30 -5.16 -13.42
N LEU A 156 8.52 -3.92 -12.97
CA LEU A 156 7.44 -2.94 -12.79
C LEU A 156 6.83 -2.50 -14.13
N TYR A 157 7.63 -2.42 -15.20
CA TYR A 157 7.14 -2.24 -16.56
C TYR A 157 6.19 -3.38 -16.96
N LEU A 158 6.59 -4.65 -16.79
CA LEU A 158 5.75 -5.82 -17.12
C LEU A 158 4.46 -5.90 -16.30
N ILE A 159 4.48 -5.45 -15.05
CA ILE A 159 3.28 -5.36 -14.22
C ILE A 159 2.31 -4.26 -14.73
N GLY A 160 2.81 -3.26 -15.45
CA GLY A 160 2.03 -2.13 -15.95
C GLY A 160 2.06 -0.91 -15.02
N VAL A 161 3.08 -0.78 -14.17
CA VAL A 161 3.25 0.38 -13.29
C VAL A 161 3.67 1.63 -14.08
N HIS A 162 4.43 1.43 -15.15
CA HIS A 162 4.90 2.47 -16.05
C HIS A 162 5.08 1.92 -17.47
N ASP A 163 5.14 2.83 -18.45
CA ASP A 163 5.18 2.49 -19.88
C ASP A 163 6.57 2.67 -20.50
N VAL A 164 7.62 2.62 -19.67
CA VAL A 164 9.01 2.79 -20.10
C VAL A 164 9.75 1.46 -20.07
N ASP A 165 10.25 1.04 -21.23
CA ASP A 165 11.05 -0.16 -21.40
C ASP A 165 12.51 0.05 -20.95
N SER A 166 12.80 -0.33 -19.70
CA SER A 166 14.13 -0.18 -19.11
C SER A 166 15.22 -0.99 -19.81
N VAL A 167 14.89 -2.08 -20.50
CA VAL A 167 15.86 -2.87 -21.28
C VAL A 167 16.23 -2.12 -22.55
N LEU A 168 15.24 -1.54 -23.25
CA LEU A 168 15.49 -0.76 -24.47
C LEU A 168 16.41 0.45 -24.21
N TYR A 169 16.18 1.15 -23.09
CA TYR A 169 16.98 2.31 -22.71
C TYR A 169 18.20 1.98 -21.84
N ASN A 170 18.46 0.69 -21.60
CA ASN A 170 19.57 0.20 -20.77
C ASN A 170 19.65 0.90 -19.40
N LEU A 171 18.52 1.03 -18.72
CA LEU A 171 18.43 1.64 -17.39
C LEU A 171 18.90 0.66 -16.32
N ASP A 172 19.60 1.17 -15.31
CA ASP A 172 20.13 0.34 -14.22
C ASP A 172 19.08 0.15 -13.11
N ILE A 173 18.72 -1.11 -12.80
CA ILE A 173 17.78 -1.42 -11.71
C ILE A 173 18.29 -0.89 -10.36
N THR A 174 19.61 -0.76 -10.18
CA THR A 174 20.21 -0.28 -8.93
C THR A 174 19.94 1.20 -8.65
N ASP A 175 19.54 1.98 -9.68
CA ASP A 175 19.02 3.34 -9.48
C ASP A 175 17.74 3.36 -8.64
N PHE A 176 16.98 2.25 -8.67
CA PHE A 176 15.77 2.06 -7.90
C PHE A 176 16.00 1.18 -6.67
N LEU A 177 16.51 -0.03 -6.86
CA LEU A 177 16.75 -1.02 -5.82
C LEU A 177 18.23 -1.02 -5.44
N ARG A 178 18.58 -0.20 -4.44
CA ARG A 178 19.94 -0.20 -3.90
C ARG A 178 20.10 -1.33 -2.89
N GLN A 179 21.12 -2.16 -3.08
CA GLN A 179 21.57 -3.02 -2.00
C GLN A 179 22.09 -2.13 -0.86
N PRO A 180 21.81 -2.46 0.41
CA PRO A 180 22.43 -1.75 1.51
C PRO A 180 23.95 -1.87 1.35
N ASP A 181 24.64 -0.73 1.32
CA ASP A 181 26.10 -0.67 1.22
C ASP A 181 26.68 -1.70 2.20
N THR A 182 27.46 -2.66 1.68
CA THR A 182 28.16 -3.63 2.51
C THR A 182 29.21 -2.84 3.30
N LYS A 183 28.86 -2.42 4.52
CA LYS A 183 29.79 -1.86 5.49
C LYS A 183 30.54 -2.97 6.20
#